data_AF-A0A3D9H710-F1
#
_entry.id   AF-A0A3D9H710-F1
#
_cell.length_a   1.000
_cell.length_b   1.000
_cell.length_c   1.000
_cell.angle_alpha   90.00
_cell.angle_beta   90.00
_cell.angle_gamma   90.00
#
_symmetry.space_group_name_H-M   'P 1'
#
loop_
_entity.id
_entity.type
_entity.pdbx_description
1 polymer ?
#
loop_
_entity_poly.entity_id
_entity_poly.type
_entity_poly.pdbx_seq_one_letter_code
_entity_poly.pdbx_strand_id
1 'polypeptide(L)'
;MVRKTKVFVKRKIRKTFQEVYSKKDINELGDKPFVIISNNCWGGSAYQWYKREYNTPFVGLFFYGACYMKLLKNFDYYIKQELTFIPKSKYPDIGKSYPIGLLDDIEIHFEHFNSNEEAKKKWDRRRDRMLKVKNKDRYFFKICDRELTTKDDLVEFHNLPYKNKISFSIHNYDELKEENHIKVLEIDRKNRSVPNGKKLFELTYLYFNMNEWLMK
;
A
#
# COMPACT_ATOMS: atom_id res chain seq x y z
N MET A 1 13.57 12.09 23.51
CA MET A 1 14.25 12.99 22.55
C MET A 1 15.27 12.26 21.68
N VAL A 2 16.21 11.50 22.27
CA VAL A 2 17.28 10.74 21.58
C VAL A 2 16.80 9.79 20.47
N ARG A 3 15.70 9.05 20.69
CA ARG A 3 15.17 8.08 19.69
C ARG A 3 14.64 8.75 18.41
N LYS A 4 13.95 9.89 18.54
CA LYS A 4 13.46 10.65 17.38
C LYS A 4 14.63 11.19 16.56
N THR A 5 15.69 11.64 17.22
CA THR A 5 16.94 12.04 16.56
C THR A 5 17.59 10.85 15.83
N LYS A 6 17.67 9.67 16.46
CA LYS A 6 18.20 8.45 15.83
C LYS A 6 17.39 8.02 14.59
N VAL A 7 16.06 8.01 14.68
CA VAL A 7 15.18 7.71 13.53
C VAL A 7 15.36 8.75 12.42
N PHE A 8 15.38 10.03 12.78
CA PHE A 8 15.61 11.11 11.83
C PHE A 8 16.96 10.98 11.11
N VAL A 9 18.03 10.69 11.85
CA VAL A 9 19.38 10.49 11.29
C VAL A 9 19.41 9.27 10.38
N LYS A 10 18.92 8.10 10.82
CA LYS A 10 18.86 6.89 9.98
C LYS A 10 18.08 7.13 8.68
N ARG A 11 16.97 7.87 8.76
CA ARG A 11 16.16 8.26 7.60
C ARG A 11 16.89 9.21 6.67
N LYS A 12 17.60 10.18 7.22
CA LYS A 12 18.39 11.11 6.41
C LYS A 12 19.52 10.38 5.71
N ILE A 13 20.25 9.49 6.41
CA ILE A 13 21.30 8.65 5.84
C ILE A 13 20.74 7.77 4.71
N ARG A 14 19.67 6.99 4.95
CA ARG A 14 19.13 6.12 3.90
C ARG A 14 18.64 6.92 2.70
N LYS A 15 18.04 8.10 2.92
CA LYS A 15 17.62 8.98 1.81
C LYS A 15 18.82 9.52 1.02
N THR A 16 19.90 9.95 1.69
CA THR A 16 21.13 10.41 1.05
C THR A 16 21.79 9.31 0.22
N PHE A 17 21.82 8.08 0.74
CA PHE A 17 22.44 6.93 0.06
C PHE A 17 21.40 6.02 -0.60
N GLN A 18 20.23 6.55 -0.98
CA GLN A 18 19.10 5.74 -1.45
C GLN A 18 19.46 4.89 -2.67
N GLU A 19 20.27 5.43 -3.60
CA GLU A 19 20.69 4.70 -4.79
C GLU A 19 21.59 3.49 -4.46
N VAL A 20 22.42 3.60 -3.43
CA VAL A 20 23.29 2.49 -3.00
C VAL A 20 22.46 1.38 -2.37
N TYR A 21 21.57 1.74 -1.45
CA TYR A 21 20.67 0.77 -0.82
C TYR A 21 19.70 0.16 -1.83
N SER A 22 19.12 0.96 -2.72
CA SER A 22 18.24 0.49 -3.80
C SER A 22 18.97 -0.47 -4.73
N LYS A 23 20.21 -0.17 -5.17
CA LYS A 23 21.01 -1.09 -5.98
C LYS A 23 21.27 -2.42 -5.28
N LYS A 24 21.65 -2.38 -3.99
CA LYS A 24 21.81 -3.60 -3.19
C LYS A 24 20.50 -4.39 -3.14
N ASP A 25 19.40 -3.71 -2.80
CA ASP A 25 18.11 -4.36 -2.63
C ASP A 25 17.61 -4.98 -3.95
N ILE A 26 17.85 -4.31 -5.09
CA ILE A 26 17.57 -4.82 -6.44
C ILE A 26 18.41 -6.05 -6.77
N ASN A 27 19.71 -6.02 -6.49
CA ASN A 27 20.60 -7.15 -6.77
C ASN A 27 20.19 -8.40 -5.99
N GLU A 28 19.82 -8.25 -4.72
CA GLU A 28 19.33 -9.35 -3.89
C GLU A 28 17.98 -9.91 -4.36
N LEU A 29 17.07 -9.05 -4.83
CA LEU A 29 15.77 -9.47 -5.36
C LEU A 29 15.88 -10.17 -6.73
N GLY A 30 16.97 -9.94 -7.47
CA GLY A 30 17.21 -10.54 -8.79
C GLY A 30 16.14 -10.13 -9.79
N ASP A 31 15.54 -11.10 -10.50
CA ASP A 31 14.38 -10.92 -11.41
C ASP A 31 13.07 -11.48 -10.87
N LYS A 32 13.00 -11.70 -9.56
CA LYS A 32 11.84 -12.29 -8.91
C LYS A 32 10.59 -11.41 -9.13
N PRO A 33 9.52 -11.93 -9.77
CA PRO A 33 8.30 -11.16 -9.94
C PRO A 33 7.55 -11.06 -8.60
N PHE A 34 6.99 -9.88 -8.35
CA PHE A 34 6.11 -9.60 -7.22
C PHE A 34 4.97 -8.67 -7.66
N VAL A 35 3.85 -8.73 -6.96
CA VAL A 35 2.67 -7.87 -7.12
C VAL A 35 2.32 -7.29 -5.76
N ILE A 36 2.40 -5.98 -5.57
CA ILE A 36 1.96 -5.35 -4.31
C ILE A 36 0.53 -4.84 -4.46
N ILE A 37 -0.34 -5.26 -3.56
CA ILE A 37 -1.70 -4.76 -3.38
C ILE A 37 -1.67 -3.91 -2.09
N SER A 38 -1.73 -2.59 -2.23
CA SER A 38 -1.59 -1.66 -1.11
C SER A 38 -2.79 -0.73 -1.04
N ASN A 39 -3.30 -0.48 0.17
CA ASN A 39 -4.42 0.45 0.38
C ASN A 39 -4.08 1.93 0.08
N ASN A 40 -2.81 2.27 -0.11
CA ASN A 40 -2.36 3.61 -0.48
C ASN A 40 -1.01 3.61 -1.24
N CYS A 41 -0.45 4.81 -1.45
CA CYS A 41 0.78 5.05 -2.24
C CYS A 41 2.07 4.37 -1.75
N TRP A 42 2.05 3.65 -0.62
CA TRP A 42 3.20 2.87 -0.13
C TRP A 42 3.70 1.87 -1.18
N GLY A 43 2.80 1.14 -1.84
CA GLY A 43 3.15 0.17 -2.87
C GLY A 43 3.86 0.82 -4.06
N GLY A 44 3.35 1.97 -4.54
CA GLY A 44 4.00 2.73 -5.61
C GLY A 44 5.44 3.14 -5.28
N SER A 45 5.71 3.54 -4.04
CA SER A 45 7.07 3.85 -3.58
C SER A 45 7.99 2.62 -3.58
N ALA A 46 7.46 1.44 -3.26
CA ALA A 46 8.23 0.19 -3.35
C ALA A 46 8.65 -0.12 -4.80
N TYR A 47 7.75 -0.01 -5.78
CA TYR A 47 8.13 -0.21 -7.18
C TYR A 47 9.19 0.76 -7.67
N GLN A 48 9.10 2.04 -7.26
CA GLN A 48 10.11 3.05 -7.57
C GLN A 48 11.47 2.67 -6.97
N TRP A 49 11.49 2.20 -5.73
CA TRP A 49 12.69 1.75 -5.04
C TRP A 49 13.37 0.58 -5.76
N TYR A 50 12.60 -0.40 -6.23
CA TYR A 50 13.13 -1.55 -6.98
C TYR A 50 13.31 -1.28 -8.48
N LYS A 51 13.03 -0.06 -8.96
CA LYS A 51 13.07 0.31 -10.39
C LYS A 51 12.31 -0.68 -11.27
N ARG A 52 11.20 -1.21 -10.76
CA ARG A 52 10.32 -2.16 -11.46
C ARG A 52 9.19 -1.43 -12.15
N GLU A 53 8.77 -1.95 -13.29
CA GLU A 53 7.51 -1.54 -13.88
C GLU A 53 6.35 -1.88 -12.94
N TYR A 54 5.38 -0.98 -12.82
CA TYR A 54 4.15 -1.23 -12.06
C TYR A 54 3.34 -2.36 -12.71
N ASN A 55 3.47 -3.59 -12.22
CA ASN A 55 2.60 -4.73 -12.53
C ASN A 55 1.44 -4.83 -11.51
N THR A 56 1.00 -3.68 -11.00
CA THR A 56 -0.14 -3.53 -10.09
C THR A 56 -0.87 -2.23 -10.42
N PRO A 57 -2.22 -2.20 -10.45
CA PRO A 57 -2.97 -0.98 -10.66
C PRO A 57 -3.03 -0.08 -9.41
N PHE A 58 -2.60 -0.58 -8.24
CA PHE A 58 -2.64 0.07 -6.92
C PHE A 58 -1.56 1.15 -6.72
N VAL A 59 -1.43 2.06 -7.70
CA VAL A 59 -0.38 3.09 -7.75
C VAL A 59 -1.00 4.45 -8.03
N GLY A 60 -0.72 5.41 -7.16
CA GLY A 60 -1.21 6.78 -7.27
C GLY A 60 -2.61 6.98 -6.70
N LEU A 61 -3.07 6.04 -5.88
CA LEU A 61 -4.43 5.96 -5.36
C LEU A 61 -4.43 5.53 -3.89
N PHE A 62 -5.59 5.66 -3.26
CA PHE A 62 -5.89 5.05 -1.97
C PHE A 62 -7.31 4.50 -1.91
N PHE A 63 -7.52 3.65 -0.91
CA PHE A 63 -8.82 3.12 -0.52
C PHE A 63 -9.09 3.49 0.93
N TYR A 64 -10.35 3.80 1.24
CA TYR A 64 -10.81 3.77 2.62
C TYR A 64 -10.89 2.32 3.12
N GLY A 65 -10.67 2.11 4.43
CA GLY A 65 -10.56 0.79 5.07
C GLY A 65 -11.65 -0.19 4.64
N ALA A 66 -12.92 0.21 4.77
CA ALA A 66 -14.07 -0.63 4.41
C ALA A 66 -14.07 -1.06 2.93
N CYS A 67 -13.77 -0.15 1.99
CA CYS A 67 -13.66 -0.49 0.56
C CYS A 67 -12.49 -1.43 0.28
N TYR A 68 -11.35 -1.21 0.94
CA TYR A 68 -10.17 -2.06 0.78
C TYR A 68 -10.43 -3.47 1.32
N MET A 69 -11.05 -3.60 2.49
CA MET A 69 -11.40 -4.91 3.06
C MET A 69 -12.42 -5.65 2.20
N LYS A 70 -13.43 -4.95 1.68
CA LYS A 70 -14.42 -5.53 0.76
C LYS A 70 -13.77 -6.03 -0.54
N LEU A 71 -12.87 -5.23 -1.12
CA LEU A 71 -12.03 -5.64 -2.24
C LEU A 71 -11.28 -6.94 -1.92
N LEU A 72 -10.58 -7.00 -0.79
CA LEU A 72 -9.75 -8.15 -0.47
C LEU A 72 -10.56 -9.42 -0.16
N LYS A 73 -11.72 -9.31 0.48
CA LYS A 73 -12.59 -10.47 0.74
C LYS A 73 -13.08 -11.16 -0.55
N ASN A 74 -13.17 -10.42 -1.66
CA ASN A 74 -13.59 -10.94 -2.95
C ASN A 74 -12.72 -10.41 -4.11
N PHE A 75 -11.41 -10.54 -3.95
CA PHE A 75 -10.43 -9.88 -4.83
C PHE A 75 -10.60 -10.22 -6.31
N ASP A 76 -10.82 -11.49 -6.65
CA ASP A 76 -10.93 -11.93 -8.04
C ASP A 76 -12.23 -11.45 -8.72
N TYR A 77 -13.29 -11.20 -7.96
CA TYR A 77 -14.51 -10.57 -8.47
C TYR A 77 -14.26 -9.10 -8.78
N TYR A 78 -13.80 -8.33 -7.79
CA TYR A 78 -13.68 -6.87 -7.89
C TYR A 78 -12.64 -6.46 -8.93
N ILE A 79 -11.50 -7.15 -8.99
CA ILE A 79 -10.44 -6.78 -9.91
C ILE A 79 -10.85 -6.93 -11.39
N LYS A 80 -11.83 -7.79 -11.69
CA LYS A 80 -12.36 -8.00 -13.05
C LYS A 80 -13.47 -7.03 -13.41
N GLN A 81 -14.00 -6.27 -12.45
CA GLN A 81 -15.04 -5.30 -12.73
C GLN A 81 -14.53 -4.17 -13.61
N GLU A 82 -15.45 -3.57 -14.36
CA GLU A 82 -15.18 -2.35 -15.09
C GLU A 82 -14.99 -1.19 -14.12
N LEU A 83 -13.90 -0.44 -14.31
CA LEU A 83 -13.70 0.82 -13.60
C LEU A 83 -14.58 1.91 -14.23
N THR A 84 -15.55 2.37 -13.45
CA THR A 84 -16.40 3.54 -13.73
C THR A 84 -16.06 4.68 -12.77
N PHE A 85 -16.67 5.86 -12.90
CA PHE A 85 -16.36 7.03 -12.06
C PHE A 85 -17.63 7.73 -11.58
N ILE A 86 -17.55 8.29 -10.37
CA ILE A 86 -18.62 9.05 -9.74
C ILE A 86 -18.13 10.45 -9.35
N PRO A 87 -19.02 11.46 -9.34
CA PRO A 87 -18.63 12.84 -9.04
C PRO A 87 -18.43 13.08 -7.54
N LYS A 88 -18.99 12.23 -6.67
CA LYS A 88 -18.99 12.43 -5.22
C LYS A 88 -18.78 11.12 -4.48
N SER A 89 -17.93 11.14 -3.47
CA SER A 89 -17.65 10.00 -2.60
C SER A 89 -18.73 9.82 -1.53
N LYS A 90 -18.95 8.59 -1.09
CA LYS A 90 -19.70 8.27 0.14
C LYS A 90 -18.94 8.63 1.42
N TYR A 91 -17.64 8.86 1.32
CA TYR A 91 -16.79 9.27 2.44
C TYR A 91 -16.75 10.80 2.57
N PRO A 92 -16.33 11.33 3.73
CA PRO A 92 -16.28 12.78 3.96
C PRO A 92 -15.47 13.52 2.90
N ASP A 93 -16.00 14.64 2.45
CA ASP A 93 -15.32 15.52 1.49
C ASP A 93 -14.08 16.15 2.16
N ILE A 94 -12.94 16.00 1.50
CA ILE A 94 -11.65 16.53 1.96
C ILE A 94 -11.21 17.78 1.18
N GLY A 95 -12.09 18.34 0.34
CA GLY A 95 -11.85 19.56 -0.43
C GLY A 95 -10.80 19.40 -1.52
N LYS A 96 -10.49 18.16 -1.92
CA LYS A 96 -9.57 17.85 -3.01
C LYS A 96 -10.34 17.23 -4.17
N SER A 97 -10.15 17.78 -5.36
CA SER A 97 -10.70 17.20 -6.59
C SER A 97 -9.70 16.22 -7.20
N TYR A 98 -10.14 14.99 -7.36
CA TYR A 98 -9.44 13.92 -8.09
C TYR A 98 -10.48 12.87 -8.55
N PRO A 99 -10.16 12.02 -9.54
CA PRO A 99 -11.08 10.97 -9.98
C PRO A 99 -11.46 10.01 -8.85
N ILE A 100 -12.76 9.77 -8.66
CA ILE A 100 -13.28 8.75 -7.74
C ILE A 100 -13.83 7.63 -8.61
N GLY A 101 -13.13 6.50 -8.62
CA GLY A 101 -13.52 5.34 -9.38
C GLY A 101 -14.38 4.38 -8.57
N LEU A 102 -15.20 3.60 -9.27
CA LEU A 102 -15.95 2.48 -8.73
C LEU A 102 -15.57 1.18 -9.42
N LEU A 103 -15.36 0.13 -8.63
CA LEU A 103 -15.44 -1.25 -9.09
C LEU A 103 -16.68 -1.86 -8.45
N ASP A 104 -17.77 -1.94 -9.21
CA ASP A 104 -19.09 -2.20 -8.63
C ASP A 104 -19.40 -1.21 -7.49
N ASP A 105 -19.38 -1.65 -6.23
CA ASP A 105 -19.75 -0.85 -5.07
C ASP A 105 -18.59 -0.36 -4.17
N ILE A 106 -17.34 -0.63 -4.57
CA ILE A 106 -16.15 -0.13 -3.86
C ILE A 106 -15.56 1.11 -4.52
N GLU A 107 -15.27 2.13 -3.70
CA GLU A 107 -14.64 3.38 -4.14
C GLU A 107 -13.11 3.32 -4.13
N ILE A 108 -12.52 3.87 -5.19
CA ILE A 108 -11.09 4.06 -5.37
C ILE A 108 -10.81 5.56 -5.54
N HIS A 109 -9.87 6.09 -4.77
CA HIS A 109 -9.52 7.51 -4.80
C HIS A 109 -8.18 7.73 -5.50
N PHE A 110 -8.21 8.27 -6.72
CA PHE A 110 -7.03 8.45 -7.58
C PHE A 110 -6.31 9.78 -7.30
N GLU A 111 -5.74 9.94 -6.10
CA GLU A 111 -5.13 11.20 -5.61
C GLU A 111 -4.06 11.83 -6.53
N HIS A 112 -3.39 11.04 -7.37
CA HIS A 112 -2.31 11.50 -8.25
C HIS A 112 -2.67 11.54 -9.75
N PHE A 113 -3.96 11.74 -10.07
CA PHE A 113 -4.46 11.74 -11.44
C PHE A 113 -5.28 12.99 -11.72
N ASN A 114 -5.17 13.53 -12.94
CA ASN A 114 -5.82 14.78 -13.32
C ASN A 114 -7.19 14.56 -13.98
N SER A 115 -7.47 13.36 -14.50
CA SER A 115 -8.73 13.05 -15.17
C SER A 115 -9.15 11.58 -15.02
N ASN A 116 -10.46 11.34 -15.15
CA ASN A 116 -11.04 9.99 -15.15
C ASN A 116 -10.42 9.12 -16.27
N GLU A 117 -10.19 9.69 -17.45
CA GLU A 117 -9.58 9.00 -18.58
C GLU A 117 -8.14 8.54 -18.27
N GLU A 118 -7.32 9.42 -17.68
CA GLU A 118 -5.96 9.09 -17.29
C GLU A 118 -5.93 7.97 -16.25
N ALA A 119 -6.80 8.07 -15.23
CA ALA A 119 -6.96 7.07 -14.19
C ALA A 119 -7.37 5.71 -14.79
N LYS A 120 -8.40 5.69 -15.66
CA LYS A 120 -8.89 4.47 -16.32
C LYS A 120 -7.81 3.80 -17.16
N LYS A 121 -7.18 4.55 -18.06
CA LYS A 121 -6.14 4.03 -18.95
C LYS A 121 -4.97 3.41 -18.19
N LYS A 122 -4.52 4.06 -17.11
CA LYS A 122 -3.42 3.55 -16.28
C LYS A 122 -3.86 2.36 -15.43
N TRP A 123 -5.08 2.39 -14.86
CA TRP A 123 -5.65 1.29 -14.10
C TRP A 123 -5.75 0.03 -14.96
N ASP A 124 -6.47 0.09 -16.08
CA ASP A 124 -6.73 -1.06 -16.96
C ASP A 124 -5.42 -1.68 -17.46
N ARG A 125 -4.50 -0.86 -18.01
CA ARG A 125 -3.19 -1.34 -18.48
C ARG A 125 -2.37 -2.04 -17.38
N ARG A 126 -2.36 -1.50 -16.16
CA ARG A 126 -1.59 -2.07 -15.04
C ARG A 126 -2.27 -3.30 -14.44
N ARG A 127 -3.61 -3.30 -14.38
CA ARG A 127 -4.43 -4.46 -14.00
C ARG A 127 -4.15 -5.62 -14.94
N ASP A 128 -4.14 -5.38 -16.25
CA ASP A 128 -3.94 -6.45 -17.23
C ASP A 128 -2.53 -7.07 -17.09
N ARG A 129 -1.50 -6.26 -16.79
CA ARG A 129 -0.17 -6.78 -16.43
C ARG A 129 -0.20 -7.60 -15.15
N MET A 130 -0.88 -7.12 -14.11
CA MET A 130 -1.01 -7.84 -12.84
C MET A 130 -1.64 -9.23 -13.05
N LEU A 131 -2.72 -9.30 -13.83
CA LEU A 131 -3.47 -10.53 -14.09
C LEU A 131 -2.68 -11.59 -14.89
N LYS A 132 -1.53 -11.22 -15.48
CA LYS A 132 -0.58 -12.20 -16.06
C LYS A 132 0.17 -12.99 -14.99
N VAL A 133 0.33 -12.45 -13.79
CA VAL A 133 0.95 -13.16 -12.66
C VAL A 133 -0.09 -14.08 -12.03
N LYS A 134 -0.06 -15.37 -12.43
CA LYS A 134 -1.02 -16.38 -11.96
C LYS A 134 -0.71 -16.93 -10.57
N ASN A 135 0.58 -16.99 -10.21
CA ASN A 135 0.99 -17.47 -8.90
C ASN A 135 0.65 -16.43 -7.81
N LYS A 136 -0.36 -16.73 -6.99
CA LYS A 136 -0.83 -15.84 -5.91
C LYS A 136 0.17 -15.72 -4.75
N ASP A 137 1.14 -16.62 -4.62
CA ASP A 137 2.26 -16.47 -3.68
C ASP A 137 3.17 -15.28 -4.03
N ARG A 138 3.03 -14.72 -5.25
CA ARG A 138 3.73 -13.49 -5.65
C ARG A 138 2.94 -12.23 -5.35
N TYR A 139 1.77 -12.35 -4.71
CA TYR A 139 0.97 -11.22 -4.28
C TYR A 139 1.30 -10.89 -2.83
N PHE A 140 1.52 -9.60 -2.59
CA PHE A 140 1.99 -9.03 -1.35
C PHE A 140 0.99 -7.96 -0.92
N PHE A 141 0.26 -8.22 0.16
CA PHE A 141 -0.86 -7.40 0.60
C PHE A 141 -0.42 -6.50 1.74
N LYS A 142 -0.74 -5.21 1.65
CA LYS A 142 -0.38 -4.21 2.65
C LYS A 142 -1.57 -3.34 3.01
N ILE A 143 -1.83 -3.23 4.31
CA ILE A 143 -2.79 -2.31 4.91
C ILE A 143 -2.13 -1.41 5.96
N CYS A 144 -2.76 -0.30 6.33
CA CYS A 144 -2.37 0.47 7.53
C CYS A 144 -3.57 1.20 8.14
N ASP A 145 -3.45 1.64 9.40
CA ASP A 145 -4.49 2.32 10.21
C ASP A 145 -4.86 3.75 9.77
N ARG A 146 -4.75 4.02 8.48
CA ARG A 146 -5.00 5.32 7.86
C ARG A 146 -6.20 5.20 6.92
N GLU A 147 -6.76 6.34 6.51
CA GLU A 147 -7.91 6.39 5.62
C GLU A 147 -9.13 5.60 6.18
N LEU A 148 -9.50 5.89 7.44
CA LEU A 148 -10.60 5.26 8.18
C LEU A 148 -10.50 3.74 8.35
N THR A 149 -9.29 3.17 8.26
CA THR A 149 -9.04 1.77 8.62
C THR A 149 -9.07 1.61 10.14
N THR A 150 -9.93 0.71 10.62
CA THR A 150 -10.13 0.43 12.04
C THR A 150 -9.21 -0.68 12.55
N LYS A 151 -9.18 -0.91 13.87
CA LYS A 151 -8.53 -2.09 14.46
C LYS A 151 -9.11 -3.39 13.88
N ASP A 152 -10.43 -3.47 13.80
CA ASP A 152 -11.13 -4.67 13.35
C ASP A 152 -10.80 -5.00 11.90
N ASP A 153 -10.66 -3.98 11.04
CA ASP A 153 -10.17 -4.17 9.66
C ASP A 153 -8.76 -4.78 9.63
N LEU A 154 -7.87 -4.37 10.53
CA LEU A 154 -6.51 -4.92 10.60
C LEU A 154 -6.49 -6.37 11.11
N VAL A 155 -7.35 -6.69 12.08
CA VAL A 155 -7.52 -8.06 12.59
C VAL A 155 -8.08 -8.95 11.47
N GLU A 156 -9.15 -8.51 10.82
CA GLU A 156 -9.77 -9.25 9.74
C GLU A 156 -8.84 -9.41 8.53
N PHE A 157 -8.03 -8.40 8.23
CA PHE A 157 -7.02 -8.47 7.17
C PHE A 157 -6.07 -9.65 7.34
N HIS A 158 -5.62 -9.95 8.55
CA HIS A 158 -4.71 -11.09 8.79
C HIS A 158 -5.42 -12.44 8.73
N ASN A 159 -6.72 -12.48 9.00
CA ASN A 159 -7.55 -13.67 8.83
C ASN A 159 -7.82 -14.05 7.36
N LEU A 160 -7.53 -13.16 6.41
CA LEU A 160 -7.71 -13.46 4.98
C LEU A 160 -6.73 -14.54 4.51
N PRO A 161 -7.11 -15.40 3.54
CA PRO A 161 -6.32 -16.55 3.08
C PRO A 161 -5.18 -16.17 2.13
N TYR A 162 -4.46 -15.09 2.43
CA TYR A 162 -3.28 -14.66 1.69
C TYR A 162 -2.00 -15.02 2.42
N LYS A 163 -1.02 -15.55 1.69
CA LYS A 163 0.28 -15.93 2.25
C LYS A 163 1.07 -14.73 2.76
N ASN A 164 1.22 -13.69 1.93
CA ASN A 164 2.11 -12.57 2.23
C ASN A 164 1.31 -11.32 2.59
N LYS A 165 1.09 -11.12 3.88
CA LYS A 165 0.36 -9.98 4.43
C LYS A 165 1.26 -9.16 5.34
N ILE A 166 1.06 -7.85 5.36
CA ILE A 166 1.68 -6.95 6.32
C ILE A 166 0.72 -5.81 6.67
N SER A 167 0.75 -5.40 7.92
CA SER A 167 -0.04 -4.25 8.39
C SER A 167 0.82 -3.29 9.19
N PHE A 168 0.49 -2.01 9.15
CA PHE A 168 1.16 -0.96 9.92
C PHE A 168 0.16 -0.17 10.75
N SER A 169 0.45 0.07 12.02
CA SER A 169 -0.35 0.95 12.89
C SER A 169 0.54 1.73 13.84
N ILE A 170 0.03 2.79 14.46
CA ILE A 170 0.70 3.44 15.60
C ILE A 170 0.49 2.68 16.92
N HIS A 171 -0.42 1.69 16.92
CA HIS A 171 -0.73 0.83 18.05
C HIS A 171 -0.14 -0.57 17.84
N ASN A 172 0.02 -1.29 18.95
CA ASN A 172 0.13 -2.75 18.93
C ASN A 172 -1.24 -3.28 19.37
N TYR A 173 -1.64 -4.43 18.84
CA TYR A 173 -2.85 -5.13 19.23
C TYR A 173 -2.47 -6.55 19.63
N ASP A 174 -2.99 -7.02 20.77
CA ASP A 174 -2.67 -8.34 21.31
C ASP A 174 -3.14 -9.45 20.36
N GLU A 175 -4.23 -9.22 19.63
CA GLU A 175 -4.76 -10.12 18.60
C GLU A 175 -3.81 -10.29 17.40
N LEU A 176 -2.89 -9.35 17.20
CA LEU A 176 -1.96 -9.33 16.06
C LEU A 176 -0.51 -9.62 16.45
N LYS A 177 -0.26 -10.07 17.69
CA LYS A 177 1.09 -10.29 18.21
C LYS A 177 1.90 -11.35 17.45
N GLU A 178 1.22 -12.37 16.90
CA GLU A 178 1.84 -13.45 16.12
C GLU A 178 1.80 -13.18 14.59
N GLU A 179 1.20 -12.06 14.20
CA GLU A 179 1.03 -11.68 12.81
C GLU A 179 2.13 -10.73 12.33
N ASN A 180 2.25 -10.53 11.02
CA ASN A 180 3.12 -9.50 10.45
C ASN A 180 2.51 -8.10 10.63
N HIS A 181 2.34 -7.68 11.89
CA HIS A 181 1.84 -6.39 12.31
C HIS A 181 2.95 -5.52 12.88
N ILE A 182 3.10 -4.33 12.32
CA ILE A 182 4.20 -3.43 12.66
C ILE A 182 3.68 -2.17 13.31
N LYS A 183 4.05 -1.99 14.58
CA LYS A 183 3.90 -0.71 15.26
C LYS A 183 4.94 0.30 14.80
N VAL A 184 4.45 1.37 14.19
CA VAL A 184 5.20 2.53 13.73
C VAL A 184 5.13 3.61 14.80
N LEU A 185 6.27 4.19 15.15
CA LEU A 185 6.36 5.15 16.25
C LEU A 185 6.15 6.59 15.78
N GLU A 186 6.35 6.84 14.49
CA GLU A 186 6.03 8.10 13.86
C GLU A 186 4.52 8.21 13.67
N ILE A 187 3.93 9.26 14.22
CA ILE A 187 2.49 9.50 14.21
C ILE A 187 2.20 10.72 13.33
N ASP A 188 1.27 10.57 12.40
CA ASP A 188 0.60 11.71 11.78
C ASP A 188 -0.38 12.31 12.79
N ARG A 189 -0.04 13.47 13.36
CA ARG A 189 -0.83 14.09 14.43
C ARG A 189 -2.22 14.51 13.99
N LYS A 190 -2.42 14.82 12.70
CA LYS A 190 -3.72 15.25 12.18
C LYS A 190 -4.68 14.07 12.10
N ASN A 191 -4.20 12.95 11.57
CA ASN A 191 -5.03 11.76 11.34
C ASN A 191 -4.98 10.76 12.50
N ARG A 192 -4.08 10.95 13.49
CA ARG A 192 -3.81 10.02 14.60
C ARG A 192 -3.57 8.59 14.11
N SER A 193 -2.79 8.47 13.05
CA SER A 193 -2.47 7.22 12.34
C SER A 193 -0.99 7.17 11.97
N VAL A 194 -0.58 6.14 11.24
CA VAL A 194 0.73 6.15 10.56
C VAL A 194 0.84 7.31 9.56
N PRO A 195 2.08 7.71 9.18
CA PRO A 195 2.30 8.72 8.14
C PRO A 195 1.74 8.29 6.78
N ASN A 196 1.66 9.23 5.83
CA ASN A 196 1.23 8.93 4.46
C ASN A 196 2.07 7.81 3.80
N GLY A 197 1.52 7.15 2.78
CA GLY A 197 2.13 5.96 2.17
C GLY A 197 3.60 6.15 1.76
N LYS A 198 3.95 7.29 1.13
CA LYS A 198 5.34 7.62 0.78
C LYS A 198 6.23 7.72 2.01
N LYS A 199 5.76 8.42 3.05
CA LYS A 199 6.53 8.59 4.28
C LYS A 199 6.66 7.30 5.07
N LEU A 200 5.60 6.49 5.11
CA LEU A 200 5.61 5.17 5.72
C LEU A 200 6.61 4.25 5.01
N PHE A 201 6.69 4.31 3.68
CA PHE A 201 7.70 3.58 2.90
C PHE A 201 9.12 3.99 3.31
N GLU A 202 9.38 5.30 3.38
CA GLU A 202 10.66 5.84 3.90
C GLU A 202 10.97 5.48 5.36
N LEU A 203 10.04 4.89 6.11
CA LEU A 203 10.28 4.43 7.48
C LEU A 203 10.37 2.91 7.55
N THR A 204 9.89 2.20 6.53
CA THR A 204 9.69 0.75 6.56
C THR A 204 10.97 0.00 6.91
N TYR A 205 12.11 0.39 6.34
CA TYR A 205 13.40 -0.27 6.60
C TYR A 205 13.88 -0.19 8.07
N LEU A 206 13.29 0.67 8.90
CA LEU A 206 13.58 0.74 10.34
C LEU A 206 12.89 -0.37 11.12
N TYR A 207 11.83 -0.94 10.55
CA TYR A 207 10.93 -1.88 11.21
C TYR A 207 10.86 -3.22 10.50
N PHE A 208 11.25 -3.29 9.23
CA PHE A 208 10.92 -4.38 8.33
C PHE A 208 11.96 -4.55 7.22
N ASN A 209 12.38 -5.80 6.97
CA ASN A 209 13.18 -6.13 5.80
C ASN A 209 12.27 -6.43 4.60
N MET A 210 12.19 -5.48 3.66
CA MET A 210 11.34 -5.61 2.48
C MET A 210 11.83 -6.69 1.51
N ASN A 211 13.15 -6.88 1.39
CA ASN A 211 13.72 -7.90 0.51
C ASN A 211 13.37 -9.30 0.99
N GLU A 212 13.60 -9.60 2.27
CA GLU A 212 13.24 -10.89 2.85
C GLU A 212 11.77 -11.21 2.64
N TRP A 213 10.89 -10.22 2.79
CA TRP A 213 9.47 -10.41 2.55
C TRP A 213 9.16 -10.71 1.08
N LEU A 214 9.66 -9.92 0.14
CA LEU A 214 9.46 -10.15 -1.30
C LEU A 214 10.12 -11.45 -1.80
N MET A 215 11.04 -12.01 -1.02
CA MET A 215 11.71 -13.27 -1.28
C MET A 215 10.97 -14.51 -0.74
N LYS A 216 9.85 -14.37 -0.01
CA LYS A 216 8.95 -15.50 0.35
C LYS A 216 8.21 -16.11 -0.86
#